data_AF-A0A0A0J637-F1
#
_entry.id   AF-A0A0A0J637-F1
#
_cell.length_a   1.000
_cell.length_b   1.000
_cell.length_c   1.000
_cell.angle_alpha   90.00
_cell.angle_beta   90.00
_cell.angle_gamma   90.00
#
_symmetry.space_group_name_H-M   'P 1'
#
loop_
_entity.id
_entity.type
_entity.pdbx_description
1 polymer ?
#
loop_
_entity_poly.entity_id
_entity_poly.type
_entity_poly.pdbx_seq_one_letter_code
_entity_poly.pdbx_strand_id
1 'polypeptide(L)'
;MTRLADPLLSLSIKILPSPVRRRYVAEFEADLESLPRTKQLGYAVSTLFGAPHLRWEVLSSQAGSGAAFCYVGRHHDRRIHTGSADPTVFALECTRCGRIRDPKQRDQRTDQGGIARTTFGGV
;
A
#
# COMPACT_ATOMS: atom_id res chain seq x y z
N MET A 1 11.19 25.68 21.67
CA MET A 1 10.36 25.10 20.59
C MET A 1 8.93 25.06 21.09
N THR A 2 7.94 25.43 20.28
CA THR A 2 6.52 25.28 20.67
C THR A 2 6.23 23.79 20.82
N ARG A 3 5.87 23.34 22.04
CA ARG A 3 5.69 21.91 22.41
C ARG A 3 4.74 21.13 21.48
N LEU A 4 3.92 21.81 20.69
CA LEU A 4 2.94 21.23 19.76
C LEU A 4 3.44 21.14 18.31
N ALA A 5 4.46 21.89 17.90
CA ALA A 5 4.94 21.85 16.51
C ALA A 5 5.67 20.54 16.20
N ASP A 6 6.53 20.08 17.11
CA ASP A 6 7.31 18.85 16.96
C ASP A 6 6.44 17.58 16.79
N PRO A 7 5.38 17.33 17.60
CA PRO A 7 4.53 16.15 17.39
C PRO A 7 3.72 16.22 16.09
N LEU A 8 3.28 17.40 15.66
CA LEU A 8 2.60 17.58 14.38
C LEU A 8 3.54 17.28 13.21
N LEU A 9 4.78 17.75 13.28
CA LEU A 9 5.79 17.46 12.28
C LEU A 9 6.13 15.96 12.23
N SER A 10 6.30 15.33 13.40
CA SER A 10 6.51 13.88 13.52
C SER A 10 5.36 13.08 12.88
N LEU A 11 4.11 13.50 13.09
CA LEU A 11 2.94 12.86 12.48
C LEU A 11 2.96 13.02 10.95
N SER A 12 3.33 14.21 10.46
CA SER A 12 3.46 14.51 9.02
C SER A 12 4.48 13.58 8.36
N ILE A 13 5.64 13.38 8.99
CA ILE A 13 6.72 12.50 8.49
C ILE A 13 6.28 11.03 8.46
N LYS A 14 5.48 10.59 9.45
CA LYS A 14 4.96 9.21 9.48
C LYS A 14 4.03 8.91 8.30
N ILE A 15 3.38 9.92 7.73
CA ILE A 15 2.54 9.75 6.53
C ILE A 15 3.41 9.44 5.29
N LEU A 16 4.66 9.90 5.23
CA LEU A 16 5.52 9.72 4.05
C LEU A 16 6.05 8.27 3.90
N PRO A 17 6.40 7.84 2.67
CA PRO A 17 7.02 6.53 2.44
C PRO A 17 8.40 6.41 3.12
N SER A 18 8.69 5.25 3.73
CA SER A 18 9.95 4.98 4.45
C SER A 18 11.24 5.45 3.75
N PRO A 19 11.47 5.18 2.44
CA PRO A 19 12.75 5.51 1.81
C PRO A 19 13.07 7.01 1.77
N VAL A 20 12.04 7.88 1.82
CA VAL A 20 12.24 9.33 1.75
C VAL A 20 12.15 10.03 3.10
N ARG A 21 11.72 9.34 4.15
CA ARG A 21 11.46 9.96 5.46
C ARG A 21 12.66 10.72 6.00
N ARG A 22 13.85 10.12 5.96
CA ARG A 22 15.08 10.75 6.50
C ARG A 22 15.40 12.08 5.82
N ARG A 23 15.20 12.16 4.51
CA ARG A 23 15.42 13.40 3.75
C ARG A 23 14.42 14.48 4.16
N TYR A 24 13.13 14.15 4.19
CA TYR A 24 12.08 15.10 4.56
C TYR A 24 12.10 15.51 6.05
N VAL A 25 12.61 14.66 6.94
CA VAL A 25 12.86 15.04 8.34
C VAL A 25 13.82 16.22 8.40
N ALA A 26 14.99 16.07 7.76
CA ALA A 26 16.02 17.11 7.77
C ALA A 26 15.53 18.40 7.10
N GLU A 27 14.80 18.30 5.99
CA GLU A 27 14.23 19.47 5.30
C GLU A 27 13.20 20.20 6.18
N PHE A 28 12.26 19.46 6.79
CA PHE A 28 11.23 20.09 7.62
C PHE A 28 11.74 20.64 8.95
N GLU A 29 12.74 20.00 9.56
CA GLU A 29 13.40 20.52 10.76
C GLU A 29 14.13 21.83 10.46
N ALA A 30 14.90 21.87 9.37
CA ALA A 30 15.57 23.09 8.93
C ALA A 30 14.58 24.24 8.63
N ASP A 31 13.47 23.93 7.96
CA ASP A 31 12.42 24.92 7.69
C ASP A 31 11.77 25.44 8.99
N LEU A 32 11.48 24.54 9.94
CA LEU A 32 10.89 24.91 11.22
C LEU A 32 11.83 25.80 12.06
N GLU A 33 13.14 25.51 12.04
CA GLU A 33 14.17 26.29 12.71
C GLU A 33 14.38 27.68 12.08
N SER A 34 14.20 27.79 10.76
CA SER A 34 14.31 29.06 10.03
C SER A 34 13.16 30.04 10.33
N LEU A 35 12.05 29.54 10.86
CA LEU A 35 10.83 30.32 11.11
C LEU A 35 10.80 30.96 12.50
N PRO A 36 10.25 32.19 12.63
CA PRO A 36 9.92 32.76 13.92
C PRO A 36 8.99 31.84 14.72
N ARG A 37 9.19 31.74 16.04
CA ARG A 37 8.41 30.86 16.94
C ARG A 37 6.89 31.02 16.82
N THR A 38 6.41 32.22 16.50
CA THR A 38 4.98 32.52 16.29
C THR A 38 4.40 31.85 15.05
N LYS A 39 5.22 31.52 14.05
CA LYS A 39 4.83 30.90 12.78
C LYS A 39 5.06 29.38 12.74
N GLN A 40 5.86 28.84 13.65
CA GLN A 40 6.22 27.42 13.71
C GLN A 40 4.98 26.50 13.80
N LEU A 41 3.97 26.87 14.59
CA LEU A 41 2.75 26.07 14.70
C LEU A 41 1.94 26.07 13.39
N GLY A 42 1.77 27.25 12.77
CA GLY A 42 1.06 27.36 11.49
C GLY A 42 1.74 26.57 10.37
N TYR A 43 3.08 26.59 10.36
CA TYR A 43 3.87 25.75 9.46
C TYR A 43 3.63 24.26 9.73
N ALA A 44 3.78 23.80 10.97
CA ALA A 44 3.61 22.37 11.31
C ALA A 44 2.21 21.85 10.96
N VAL A 45 1.17 22.66 11.18
CA VAL A 45 -0.21 22.33 10.78
C VAL A 45 -0.33 22.26 9.25
N SER A 46 0.22 23.23 8.53
CA SER A 46 0.19 23.25 7.05
C SER A 46 0.91 22.03 6.46
N THR A 47 2.08 21.69 6.99
CA THR A 47 2.85 20.49 6.59
C THR A 47 2.06 19.22 6.85
N LEU A 48 1.33 19.13 7.97
CA LEU A 48 0.49 17.96 8.28
C LEU A 48 -0.64 17.79 7.27
N PHE A 49 -1.33 18.86 6.89
CA PHE A 49 -2.38 18.81 5.87
C PHE A 49 -1.84 18.58 4.46
N GLY A 50 -0.62 19.03 4.16
CA GLY A 50 0.05 18.80 2.88
C GLY A 50 0.70 17.41 2.73
N ALA A 51 1.02 16.73 3.84
CA ALA A 51 1.73 15.46 3.83
C ALA A 51 1.07 14.34 3.00
N PRO A 52 -0.27 14.18 2.95
CA PRO A 52 -0.91 13.21 2.07
C PRO A 52 -0.69 13.47 0.58
N HIS A 53 -0.72 14.75 0.16
CA HIS A 53 -0.46 15.15 -1.23
C HIS A 53 0.99 14.87 -1.60
N LEU A 54 1.92 15.28 -0.73
CA LEU A 54 3.35 15.02 -0.90
C LEU A 54 3.66 13.52 -0.96
N ARG A 55 3.01 12.71 -0.12
CA ARG A 55 3.09 11.24 -0.21
C ARG A 55 2.70 10.76 -1.61
N TRP A 56 1.60 11.26 -2.16
CA TRP A 56 1.12 10.87 -3.48
C TRP A 56 2.12 11.23 -4.58
N GLU A 57 2.66 12.45 -4.55
CA GLU A 57 3.67 12.90 -5.52
C GLU A 57 4.94 12.05 -5.46
N VAL A 58 5.47 11.80 -4.25
CA VAL A 58 6.63 10.93 -4.05
C VAL A 58 6.39 9.53 -4.57
N LEU A 59 5.20 8.96 -4.32
CA LEU A 59 4.85 7.65 -4.85
C LEU A 59 4.73 7.67 -6.36
N SER A 60 4.14 8.72 -6.95
CA SER A 60 3.99 8.85 -8.39
C SER A 60 5.33 9.00 -9.12
N SER A 61 6.28 9.72 -8.54
CA SER A 61 7.61 9.92 -9.13
C SER A 61 8.48 8.65 -9.06
N GLN A 62 8.35 7.86 -7.99
CA GLN A 62 9.06 6.58 -7.85
C GLN A 62 8.44 5.46 -8.68
N ALA A 63 7.12 5.48 -8.87
CA ALA A 63 6.40 4.39 -9.49
C ALA A 63 6.48 4.38 -11.02
N GLY A 64 6.82 5.49 -11.67
CA GLY A 64 6.51 5.68 -13.09
C GLY A 64 4.99 5.76 -13.32
N SER A 65 4.56 6.16 -14.52
CA SER A 65 3.14 6.38 -14.83
C SER A 65 2.32 5.12 -14.59
N GLY A 66 1.43 5.14 -13.57
CA GLY A 66 0.44 4.10 -13.32
C GLY A 66 0.69 3.21 -12.10
N ALA A 67 1.92 3.07 -11.59
CA ALA A 67 2.18 2.22 -10.42
C ALA A 67 1.96 2.91 -9.06
N ALA A 68 1.66 4.21 -9.01
CA ALA A 68 1.30 4.92 -7.78
C ALA A 68 0.11 4.25 -7.06
N PHE A 69 -0.88 3.78 -7.84
CA PHE A 69 -2.03 3.04 -7.31
C PHE A 69 -1.66 1.69 -6.70
N CYS A 70 -0.56 1.07 -7.15
CA CYS A 70 -0.05 -0.17 -6.57
C CYS A 70 0.43 0.04 -5.13
N TYR A 71 0.94 1.23 -4.78
CA TYR A 71 1.39 1.55 -3.42
C TYR A 71 0.24 1.71 -2.42
N VAL A 72 -0.99 1.95 -2.90
CA VAL A 72 -2.21 1.93 -2.07
C VAL A 72 -2.95 0.60 -2.15
N GLY A 73 -2.27 -0.46 -2.63
CA GLY A 73 -2.81 -1.82 -2.72
C GLY A 73 -3.77 -2.05 -3.91
N ARG A 74 -3.97 -1.04 -4.77
CA ARG A 74 -4.81 -1.16 -5.96
C ARG A 74 -3.98 -1.63 -7.14
N HIS A 75 -3.76 -2.94 -7.19
CA HIS A 75 -3.04 -3.61 -8.27
C HIS A 75 -3.97 -3.93 -9.44
N HIS A 76 -3.47 -3.78 -10.67
CA HIS A 76 -4.16 -4.26 -11.87
C HIS A 76 -3.53 -5.57 -12.33
N ASP A 77 -4.09 -6.66 -11.84
CA ASP A 77 -3.52 -8.00 -12.00
C ASP A 77 -3.98 -8.66 -13.30
N ARG A 78 -3.02 -9.27 -14.03
CA ARG A 78 -3.27 -10.19 -15.13
C ARG A 78 -2.89 -11.62 -14.71
N ARG A 79 -3.57 -12.63 -15.26
CA ARG A 79 -3.19 -14.03 -15.05
C ARG A 79 -1.99 -14.37 -15.94
N ILE A 80 -0.98 -15.01 -15.37
CA ILE A 80 0.17 -15.57 -16.08
C ILE A 80 0.25 -17.08 -15.79
N HIS A 81 0.54 -17.88 -16.80
CA HIS A 81 0.75 -19.33 -16.66
C HIS A 81 2.24 -19.59 -16.49
N THR A 82 2.63 -20.31 -15.44
CA THR A 82 4.05 -20.51 -15.07
C THR A 82 4.73 -21.64 -15.84
N GLY A 83 4.24 -22.01 -17.02
CA GLY A 83 4.84 -23.07 -17.85
C GLY A 83 4.66 -24.50 -17.31
N SER A 84 3.79 -24.71 -16.33
CA SER A 84 3.39 -26.06 -15.91
C SER A 84 2.50 -26.69 -16.99
N ALA A 85 2.66 -28.00 -17.19
CA ALA A 85 1.76 -28.80 -18.06
C ALA A 85 0.30 -28.79 -17.57
N ASP A 86 0.07 -28.32 -16.35
CA ASP A 86 -1.24 -28.14 -15.75
C ASP A 86 -1.75 -26.69 -15.98
N PRO A 87 -2.86 -26.51 -16.74
CA PRO A 87 -3.45 -25.19 -17.00
C PRO A 87 -4.15 -24.58 -15.76
N THR A 88 -4.29 -25.34 -14.67
CA THR A 88 -4.92 -24.85 -13.42
C THR A 88 -3.97 -24.01 -12.56
N VAL A 89 -2.66 -24.07 -12.82
CA VAL A 89 -1.65 -23.31 -12.08
C VAL A 89 -1.40 -21.98 -12.77
N PHE A 90 -1.97 -20.91 -12.21
CA PHE A 90 -1.75 -19.54 -12.66
C PHE A 90 -1.27 -18.65 -11.51
N ALA A 91 -0.42 -17.68 -11.83
CA ALA A 91 -0.07 -16.59 -10.93
C ALA A 91 -0.74 -15.29 -11.39
N LEU A 92 -0.91 -14.34 -10.47
CA LEU A 92 -1.37 -12.99 -10.77
C LEU A 92 -0.17 -12.05 -10.83
N GLU A 93 0.00 -11.35 -11.94
CA GLU A 93 1.04 -10.35 -12.11
C GLU A 93 0.41 -8.97 -12.26
N CYS A 94 0.81 -8.01 -11.43
CA CYS A 94 0.38 -6.64 -11.59
C CYS A 94 1.01 -6.03 -12.86
N THR A 95 0.19 -5.68 -13.84
CA THR A 95 0.61 -5.04 -15.11
C THR A 95 1.32 -3.69 -14.94
N ARG A 96 1.20 -3.08 -13.77
CA ARG A 96 1.77 -1.75 -13.46
C ARG A 96 3.09 -1.84 -12.71
N CYS A 97 3.18 -2.69 -11.70
CA CYS A 97 4.37 -2.77 -10.83
C CYS A 97 5.09 -4.11 -10.87
N GLY A 98 4.68 -5.04 -11.75
CA GLY A 98 5.30 -6.37 -11.90
C GLY A 98 5.19 -7.28 -10.67
N ARG A 99 4.40 -6.89 -9.66
CA ARG A 99 4.23 -7.69 -8.44
C ARG A 99 3.56 -9.00 -8.80
N ILE A 100 4.25 -10.11 -8.56
CA ILE A 100 3.69 -11.45 -8.69
C ILE A 100 3.04 -11.83 -7.35
N ARG A 101 1.77 -12.21 -7.41
CA ARG A 101 0.99 -12.78 -6.32
C ARG A 101 0.62 -14.19 -6.76
N ASP A 102 1.15 -15.19 -6.06
CA ASP A 102 0.73 -16.58 -6.24
C ASP A 102 -0.60 -16.77 -5.49
N PRO A 103 -1.74 -17.02 -6.18
CA PRO A 103 -3.00 -17.34 -5.53
C PRO A 103 -3.04 -18.81 -5.07
N LYS A 104 -1.91 -19.42 -4.69
CA LYS A 104 -1.96 -20.68 -3.92
C LYS A 104 -2.71 -20.47 -2.61
N GLN A 105 -3.78 -21.25 -2.45
CA GLN A 105 -4.65 -21.40 -1.27
C GLN A 105 -5.98 -20.62 -1.23
N ARG A 106 -6.82 -20.69 -2.28
CA ARG A 106 -8.28 -20.63 -2.08
C ARG A 106 -9.14 -21.20 -3.22
N ASP A 107 -8.87 -22.45 -3.62
CA ASP A 107 -9.91 -23.34 -4.16
C ASP A 107 -10.11 -24.55 -3.22
N GLN A 108 -10.16 -24.28 -1.90
CA GLN A 108 -10.74 -25.21 -0.92
C GLN A 108 -12.15 -24.75 -0.55
N ARG A 109 -13.08 -24.85 -1.50
CA ARG A 109 -14.56 -24.92 -1.37
C ARG A 109 -15.10 -24.82 -2.80
N THR A 110 -15.65 -25.85 -3.40
CA THR A 110 -16.78 -26.63 -2.89
C THR A 110 -16.78 -28.00 -3.53
N ASP A 111 -16.21 -28.99 -2.84
CA ASP A 111 -16.62 -30.38 -3.00
C ASP A 111 -17.50 -30.71 -1.78
N GLN A 112 -18.71 -30.13 -1.74
CA GLN A 112 -19.78 -30.65 -0.90
C GLN A 112 -20.41 -31.85 -1.62
N GLY A 113 -19.62 -32.92 -1.75
CA GLY A 113 -20.14 -34.28 -1.88
C GLY A 113 -20.70 -34.74 -0.54
N GLY A 114 -21.73 -34.05 -0.07
CA GLY A 114 -22.45 -34.37 1.16
C GLY A 114 -23.75 -35.11 0.84
N ILE A 115 -23.76 -36.41 1.12
CA ILE A 115 -24.91 -37.22 1.56
C ILE A 115 -26.19 -37.20 0.68
N ALA A 116 -26.29 -38.18 -0.23
CA ALA A 116 -27.56 -38.88 -0.46
C ALA A 116 -27.46 -40.28 0.16
N ARG A 117 -27.89 -40.35 1.42
CA ARG A 117 -28.23 -41.59 2.13
C ARG A 117 -29.53 -42.10 1.47
N THR A 118 -29.46 -43.18 0.71
CA THR A 118 -30.65 -44.00 0.39
C THR A 118 -30.43 -45.41 0.90
N THR A 119 -31.01 -45.65 2.06
CA THR A 119 -31.19 -46.94 2.70
C THR A 119 -32.42 -47.66 2.14
N PHE A 120 -32.22 -48.95 1.80
CA PHE A 120 -33.11 -50.13 1.87
C PHE A 120 -34.25 -50.42 0.86
N GLY A 121 -34.31 -51.73 0.50
CA GLY A 121 -35.44 -52.52 -0.04
C GLY A 121 -35.15 -53.07 -1.44
N GLY A 122 -34.83 -54.34 -1.71
CA GLY A 122 -35.23 -55.60 -1.08
C GLY A 122 -36.20 -56.33 -2.01
N VAL A 123 -35.70 -57.28 -2.82
CA VAL A 123 -36.33 -58.57 -3.21
C VAL A 123 -35.23 -59.53 -3.61
#